data_AF-X0Y2E4-F1
#
_entry.id   AF-X0Y2E4-F1
#
_cell.length_a   1.000
_cell.length_b   1.000
_cell.length_c   1.000
_cell.angle_alpha   90.00
_cell.angle_beta   90.00
_cell.angle_gamma   90.00
#
_symmetry.space_group_name_H-M   'P 1'
#
loop_
_entity.id
_entity.type
_entity.pdbx_description
1 polymer ?
#
loop_
_entity_poly.entity_id
_entity_poly.type
_entity_poly.pdbx_seq_one_letter_code
_entity_poly.pdbx_strand_id
1 'polypeptide(L)' 'GKLHTGGVFGLWSNDPPDAAFTGLLDTVFHSSDSHIVTFPNPYTGAESSSTVYLAHKH' A
#
# COMPACT_ATOMS: atom_id res chain seq x y z
N GLY A 1 12.93 12.80 5.53
CA GLY A 1 11.95 13.63 6.26
C GLY A 1 11.12 12.73 7.16
N LYS A 2 10.44 13.30 8.18
CA LYS A 2 9.50 12.55 9.03
C LYS A 2 8.07 12.88 8.61
N LEU A 3 7.14 11.95 8.83
CA LEU A 3 5.71 12.24 8.67
C LEU A 3 5.26 13.23 9.75
N HIS A 4 4.61 14.31 9.34
CA HIS A 4 3.93 15.25 10.23
C HIS A 4 2.65 14.63 10.80
N THR A 5 2.07 15.27 11.81
CA THR A 5 0.75 14.91 12.33
C THR A 5 -0.28 14.92 11.20
N GLY A 6 -1.11 13.89 11.12
CA GLY A 6 -2.05 13.66 10.02
C GLY A 6 -1.42 13.23 8.68
N GLY A 7 -0.12 12.95 8.66
CA GLY A 7 0.60 12.49 7.46
C GLY A 7 0.27 11.06 7.08
N VAL A 8 0.47 10.73 5.80
CA VAL A 8 0.21 9.39 5.24
C VAL A 8 1.51 8.75 4.74
N PHE A 9 1.74 7.51 5.16
CA PHE A 9 2.72 6.62 4.56
C PHE A 9 2.09 5.91 3.37
N GLY A 10 2.81 5.83 2.24
CA GLY A 10 2.38 5.11 1.05
C GLY A 10 3.47 4.18 0.55
N LEU A 11 3.10 2.94 0.23
CA LEU A 11 4.00 1.94 -0.37
C LEU A 11 3.31 1.26 -1.56
N TRP A 12 4.06 1.07 -2.63
CA TRP A 12 3.66 0.26 -3.78
C TRP A 12 4.38 -1.09 -3.76
N SER A 13 3.66 -2.16 -4.09
CA SER A 13 4.19 -3.52 -4.25
C SER A 13 3.62 -4.18 -5.50
N ASN A 14 4.43 -5.01 -6.16
CA ASN A 14 3.96 -5.85 -7.25
C ASN A 14 3.29 -7.15 -6.76
N ASP A 15 3.48 -7.49 -5.48
CA ASP A 15 2.88 -8.68 -4.87
C ASP A 15 1.44 -8.38 -4.40
N PRO A 16 0.59 -9.41 -4.24
CA PRO A 16 -0.72 -9.28 -3.60
C PRO A 16 -0.64 -8.71 -2.17
N PRO A 17 -1.77 -8.26 -1.60
CA PRO A 17 -1.82 -7.82 -0.21
C PRO A 17 -1.32 -8.89 0.76
N ASP A 18 -0.43 -8.49 1.66
CA ASP A 18 0.13 -9.32 2.71
C ASP A 18 -0.46 -8.91 4.07
N ALA A 19 -1.18 -9.84 4.69
CA ALA A 19 -1.80 -9.64 5.99
C ALA A 19 -0.76 -9.42 7.10
N ALA A 20 0.41 -10.06 7.03
CA ALA A 20 1.46 -9.86 8.02
C ALA A 20 2.06 -8.45 7.91
N PHE A 21 2.26 -7.96 6.69
CA PHE A 21 2.73 -6.60 6.47
C PHE A 21 1.71 -5.54 6.89
N THR A 22 0.42 -5.76 6.59
CA THR A 22 -0.67 -4.91 7.06
C THR A 22 -0.73 -4.88 8.59
N GLY A 23 -0.65 -6.05 9.23
CA GLY A 23 -0.60 -6.15 10.69
C GLY A 23 0.62 -5.44 11.29
N LEU A 24 1.77 -5.45 10.61
CA LEU A 24 2.94 -4.66 11.03
C LEU A 24 2.66 -3.16 10.96
N LEU A 25 2.04 -2.67 9.88
CA LEU A 25 1.68 -1.25 9.75
C LEU A 25 0.74 -0.81 10.88
N ASP A 26 -0.23 -1.65 11.25
CA ASP A 26 -1.15 -1.38 12.36
C ASP A 26 -0.46 -1.28 13.73
N THR A 27 0.75 -1.83 13.89
CA THR A 27 1.53 -1.65 15.13
C THR A 27 2.23 -0.29 15.24
N VAL A 28 2.40 0.42 14.11
CA VAL A 28 3.19 1.66 14.02
C VAL A 28 2.31 2.88 13.71
N PHE A 29 1.26 2.69 12.92
CA PHE A 29 0.35 3.72 12.46
C PHE A 29 -1.01 3.63 13.16
N HIS A 30 -1.79 4.72 13.09
CA HIS A 30 -3.13 4.73 13.69
C HIS A 30 -4.09 3.79 12.94
N SER A 31 -3.97 3.76 11.62
CA SER A 31 -4.75 2.89 10.74
C SER A 31 -3.96 2.58 9.48
N SER A 32 -4.17 1.40 8.91
CA SER A 32 -3.64 1.02 7.60
C SER A 32 -4.69 0.34 6.73
N ASP A 33 -4.50 0.43 5.41
CA ASP A 33 -5.32 -0.23 4.41
C ASP A 33 -4.45 -0.63 3.21
N SER A 34 -4.92 -1.60 2.42
CA SER A 34 -4.27 -2.07 1.20
C SER A 34 -5.27 -2.10 0.06
N HIS A 35 -4.86 -1.57 -1.10
CA HIS A 35 -5.70 -1.49 -2.28
C HIS A 35 -5.02 -2.19 -3.45
N ILE A 36 -5.74 -3.12 -4.08
CA ILE A 36 -5.30 -3.70 -5.35
C ILE A 36 -5.68 -2.71 -6.45
N VAL A 37 -4.69 -2.27 -7.21
CA VAL A 37 -4.86 -1.44 -8.40
C VAL A 37 -4.54 -2.30 -9.62
N THR A 38 -5.51 -2.47 -10.50
CA THR A 38 -5.34 -3.16 -11.77
C THR A 38 -5.21 -2.17 -12.93
N PHE A 39 -4.38 -2.50 -13.91
CA PHE A 39 -4.10 -1.62 -15.04
C PHE A 39 -3.68 -2.43 -16.28
N PRO A 40 -3.94 -1.92 -17.50
CA PRO A 40 -3.41 -2.51 -18.73
C PRO A 40 -1.88 -2.45 -18.75
N ASN A 41 -1.23 -3.56 -19.01
CA ASN A 41 0.22 -3.63 -19.11
C ASN A 41 0.66 -3.52 -20.59
N PRO A 42 1.28 -2.39 -21.00
CA PRO A 42 1.67 -2.19 -22.39
C PRO A 42 2.79 -3.14 -22.86
N TYR A 43 3.51 -3.78 -21.94
CA TYR A 43 4.61 -4.70 -22.26
C TYR A 43 4.12 -6.12 -22.53
N THR A 44 3.07 -6.57 -21.83
CA THR A 44 2.52 -7.92 -21.99
C THR A 44 1.23 -7.94 -22.81
N GLY A 45 0.56 -6.79 -22.97
CA GLY A 45 -0.75 -6.69 -23.61
C GLY A 45 -1.91 -7.25 -22.75
N ALA A 46 -1.64 -7.68 -21.52
CA ALA A 46 -2.62 -8.20 -20.58
C ALA A 46 -2.91 -7.19 -19.45
N GLU A 47 -3.79 -7.54 -18.51
CA GLU A 47 -3.87 -6.81 -17.24
C GLU A 47 -2.71 -7.16 -16.31
N SER A 48 -2.30 -6.20 -15.50
CA SER A 48 -1.43 -6.39 -14.35
C SER A 48 -2.06 -5.75 -13.12
N SER A 49 -1.68 -6.23 -11.94
CA SER A 49 -2.13 -5.68 -10.67
C SER A 49 -0.96 -5.31 -9.79
N SER A 50 -1.16 -4.33 -8.93
CA SER A 50 -0.24 -3.98 -7.86
C SER A 50 -0.99 -3.69 -6.57
N THR A 51 -0.32 -3.84 -5.44
CA THR A 51 -0.88 -3.46 -4.14
C THR A 51 -0.33 -2.11 -3.71
N VAL A 52 -1.21 -1.21 -3.30
CA VAL A 52 -0.88 0.07 -2.68
C VAL A 52 -1.29 0.02 -1.22
N TYR A 53 -0.32 0.13 -0.31
CA TYR A 53 -0.57 0.25 1.12
C TYR A 53 -0.61 1.72 1.50
N LEU A 54 -1.60 2.10 2.29
CA LEU A 54 -1.74 3.43 2.89
C LEU A 54 -1.81 3.28 4.41
N ALA A 55 -1.02 4.07 5.14
CA ALA A 55 -1.08 4.08 6.59
C ALA A 55 -1.08 5.51 7.13
N HIS A 56 -1.99 5.81 8.04
CA HIS A 56 -2.22 7.14 8.56
C HIS A 56 -1.55 7.32 9.91
N LYS A 57 -0.77 8.38 10.04
CA LYS A 57 -0.26 8.83 11.32
C LYS A 57 -1.33 9.69 12.00
N HIS A 58 -1.43 9.60 13.33
CA HIS A 58 -2.17 10.55 14.15
C HIS A 58 -1.85 12.00 13.81
#